data_AF-A0AAD7K3N0-F1
#
_entry.id   AF-A0AAD7K3N0-F1
#
_cell.length_a   1.000
_cell.length_b   1.000
_cell.length_c   1.000
_cell.angle_alpha   90.00
_cell.angle_beta   90.00
_cell.angle_gamma   90.00
#
_symmetry.space_group_name_H-M   'P 1'
#
loop_
_entity.id
_entity.type
_entity.pdbx_description
1 polymer ?
#
loop_
_entity_poly.entity_id
_entity_poly.type
_entity_poly.pdbx_seq_one_letter_code
_entity_poly.pdbx_strand_id
1 'polypeptide(L)'
;MFELPGIRLKSGSQRIFTKAIKAMRPKPYRRSTFVNLDRTRSAIESISGYTPTDATIWNSLRSTTLQRLTREFLWKCVHNTFRVGDFWGHIDTKELYGPCHFCDAPETLEHIALGCEAHGQKVIWNLTRELWLKKYNDWPNLSWGLILGCNLVRFTAICGT
;
A
#
# COMPACT_ATOMS: atom_id res chain seq x y z
N MET A 1 31.66 -1.64 9.46
CA MET A 1 31.72 -2.88 10.26
C MET A 1 31.40 -2.47 11.69
N PHE A 2 30.24 -2.83 12.23
CA PHE A 2 29.92 -2.59 13.65
C PHE A 2 30.07 -3.91 14.38
N GLU A 3 31.29 -4.19 14.81
CA GLU A 3 31.50 -5.15 15.89
C GLU A 3 31.09 -4.48 17.22
N LEU A 4 30.78 -5.30 18.22
CA LEU A 4 30.85 -5.03 19.66
C LEU A 4 29.51 -5.18 20.42
N PRO A 5 29.31 -6.33 21.08
CA PRO A 5 28.64 -6.35 22.37
C PRO A 5 29.36 -5.36 23.32
N GLY A 6 28.63 -4.43 23.95
CA GLY A 6 29.17 -3.60 25.05
C GLY A 6 29.54 -2.13 24.73
N ILE A 7 28.78 -1.40 23.90
CA ILE A 7 28.93 0.07 23.81
C ILE A 7 28.73 0.69 25.20
N ARG A 8 29.70 1.49 25.68
CA ARG A 8 29.58 2.26 26.92
C ARG A 8 28.50 3.34 26.74
N LEU A 9 27.54 3.43 27.66
CA LEU A 9 26.41 4.37 27.58
C LEU A 9 26.86 5.83 27.40
N LYS A 10 27.91 6.24 28.11
CA LYS A 10 28.48 7.60 28.04
C LYS A 10 29.06 8.00 26.68
N SER A 11 29.40 7.02 25.83
CA SER A 11 30.01 7.26 24.51
C SER A 11 29.04 7.13 23.34
N GLY A 12 27.81 6.68 23.58
CA GLY A 12 26.80 6.54 22.53
C GLY A 12 25.84 7.71 22.48
N SER A 13 25.32 8.00 21.30
CA SER A 13 24.18 8.90 21.10
C SER A 13 22.89 8.10 20.93
N GLN A 14 21.74 8.73 21.14
CA GLN A 14 20.43 8.11 20.89
C GLN A 14 20.34 7.51 19.48
N ARG A 15 20.94 8.17 18.47
CA ARG A 15 21.00 7.67 17.08
C ARG A 15 21.76 6.34 16.99
N ILE A 16 22.91 6.23 17.67
CA ILE A 16 23.73 5.00 17.70
C ILE A 16 22.97 3.89 18.42
N PHE A 17 22.42 4.17 19.62
CA PHE A 17 21.64 3.17 20.38
C PHE A 17 20.42 2.68 19.61
N THR A 18 19.66 3.59 19.00
CA THR A 18 18.48 3.23 18.21
C THR A 18 18.87 2.36 17.01
N LYS A 19 19.98 2.67 16.33
CA LYS A 19 20.49 1.86 15.23
C LYS A 19 20.92 0.46 15.69
N ALA A 20 21.61 0.37 16.82
CA ALA A 20 22.04 -0.90 17.41
C ALA A 20 20.83 -1.76 17.83
N ILE A 21 19.87 -1.19 18.56
CA ILE A 21 18.64 -1.90 18.97
C ILE A 21 17.85 -2.40 17.75
N LYS A 22 17.74 -1.57 16.71
CA LYS A 22 17.07 -1.95 15.45
C LYS A 22 17.82 -3.05 14.69
N ALA A 23 19.15 -3.11 14.79
CA ALA A 23 19.95 -4.17 14.18
C ALA A 23 19.88 -5.48 14.97
N MET A 24 19.78 -5.41 16.30
CA MET A 24 19.65 -6.57 17.19
C MET A 24 18.28 -7.24 17.09
N ARG A 25 17.22 -6.47 16.80
CA ARG A 25 15.87 -7.02 16.67
C ARG A 25 15.63 -7.49 15.23
N PRO A 26 15.38 -8.79 14.98
CA PRO A 26 14.97 -9.23 13.65
C PRO A 26 13.66 -8.54 13.28
N LYS A 27 13.55 -8.11 12.02
CA LYS A 27 12.30 -7.54 11.52
C LYS A 27 11.27 -8.67 11.46
N PRO A 28 10.08 -8.53 12.07
CA PRO A 28 9.08 -9.58 12.00
C PRO A 28 8.64 -9.79 10.56
N TYR A 29 8.56 -11.04 10.14
CA TYR A 29 7.98 -11.40 8.85
C TYR A 29 6.48 -11.07 8.86
N ARG A 30 6.04 -10.31 7.86
CA ARG A 30 4.63 -9.91 7.71
C ARG A 30 4.11 -10.37 6.36
N ARG A 31 3.47 -11.55 6.34
CA ARG A 31 2.93 -12.19 5.13
C ARG A 31 2.12 -11.22 4.28
N SER A 32 1.18 -10.48 4.89
CA SER A 32 0.30 -9.53 4.18
C SER A 32 1.10 -8.43 3.44
N THR A 33 2.17 -7.93 4.06
CA THR A 33 3.03 -6.92 3.44
C THR A 33 3.71 -7.48 2.20
N PHE A 34 4.27 -8.69 2.27
CA PHE A 34 4.92 -9.31 1.11
C PHE A 34 3.94 -9.63 -0.01
N VAL A 35 2.77 -10.17 0.32
CA VAL A 35 1.70 -10.41 -0.66
C VAL A 35 1.30 -9.13 -1.38
N ASN A 36 1.15 -8.02 -0.65
CA ASN A 36 0.84 -6.73 -1.25
C ASN A 36 1.99 -6.17 -2.11
N LEU A 37 3.25 -6.36 -1.70
CA LEU A 37 4.42 -5.99 -2.51
C LEU A 37 4.46 -6.78 -3.83
N ASP A 38 4.20 -8.09 -3.79
CA ASP A 38 4.16 -8.93 -4.98
C ASP A 38 2.99 -8.56 -5.91
N ARG A 39 1.78 -8.36 -5.37
CA ARG A 39 0.63 -7.86 -6.15
C ARG A 39 0.95 -6.52 -6.82
N THR A 40 1.60 -5.62 -6.09
CA THR A 40 2.03 -4.30 -6.60
C THR A 40 3.03 -4.46 -7.74
N ARG A 41 4.03 -5.34 -7.56
CA ARG A 41 5.04 -5.64 -8.57
C ARG A 41 4.43 -6.21 -9.85
N SER A 42 3.58 -7.22 -9.74
CA SER A 42 2.92 -7.83 -10.90
C SER A 42 2.03 -6.84 -11.64
N ALA A 43 1.30 -5.98 -10.92
CA ALA A 43 0.47 -4.95 -11.54
C ALA A 43 1.32 -3.93 -12.32
N ILE A 44 2.42 -3.44 -11.74
CA ILE A 44 3.32 -2.48 -12.40
C ILE A 44 4.00 -3.12 -13.62
N GLU A 45 4.44 -4.36 -13.50
CA GLU A 45 5.05 -5.12 -14.60
C GLU A 45 4.07 -5.26 -15.77
N SER A 46 2.82 -5.62 -15.50
CA SER A 46 1.80 -5.79 -16.53
C SER A 46 1.48 -4.51 -17.31
N ILE A 47 1.58 -3.33 -16.68
CA ILE A 47 1.20 -2.05 -17.29
C ILE A 47 2.41 -1.31 -17.86
N SER A 48 3.54 -1.35 -17.17
CA SER A 48 4.72 -0.54 -17.49
C SER A 48 5.91 -1.35 -18.01
N GLY A 49 5.80 -2.68 -18.08
CA GLY A 49 6.83 -3.55 -18.66
C GLY A 49 8.12 -3.64 -17.84
N TYR A 50 8.10 -3.23 -16.57
CA TYR A 50 9.26 -3.35 -15.68
C TYR A 50 8.86 -3.81 -14.28
N THR A 51 9.77 -4.51 -13.63
CA THR A 51 9.54 -5.17 -12.35
C THR A 51 10.21 -4.37 -11.22
N PRO A 52 9.46 -3.61 -10.40
CA PRO A 52 10.06 -2.81 -9.33
C PRO A 52 10.57 -3.68 -8.17
N THR A 53 11.68 -3.26 -7.57
CA THR A 53 12.16 -3.83 -6.31
C THR A 53 11.31 -3.36 -5.13
N ASP A 54 11.33 -4.08 -4.01
CA ASP A 54 10.70 -3.61 -2.76
C ASP A 54 11.16 -2.21 -2.39
N ALA A 55 12.45 -1.91 -2.53
CA ALA A 55 13.01 -0.59 -2.24
C ALA A 55 12.39 0.48 -3.14
N THR A 56 12.21 0.19 -4.43
CA THR A 56 11.55 1.08 -5.39
C THR A 56 10.10 1.37 -4.99
N ILE A 57 9.35 0.34 -4.59
CA ILE A 57 7.97 0.48 -4.09
C ILE A 57 7.94 1.35 -2.83
N TRP A 58 8.79 1.07 -1.85
CA TRP A 58 8.81 1.84 -0.60
C TRP A 58 9.27 3.29 -0.79
N ASN A 59 10.18 3.54 -1.72
CA ASN A 59 10.65 4.88 -2.02
C ASN A 59 9.59 5.70 -2.77
N SER A 60 8.80 5.09 -3.67
CA SER A 60 7.74 5.80 -4.38
C SER A 60 6.66 6.32 -3.43
N LEU A 61 6.31 5.56 -2.39
CA LEU A 61 5.38 5.98 -1.35
C LEU A 61 5.88 7.16 -0.52
N ARG A 62 7.18 7.47 -0.57
CA ARG A 62 7.78 8.63 0.12
C ARG A 62 7.90 9.85 -0.79
N SER A 63 7.44 9.77 -2.04
CA SER A 63 7.52 10.87 -3.00
C SER A 63 6.85 12.14 -2.48
N THR A 64 7.48 13.29 -2.71
CA THR A 64 6.93 14.61 -2.38
C THR A 64 5.75 14.99 -3.28
N THR A 65 5.58 14.33 -4.42
CA THR A 65 4.41 14.48 -5.31
C THR A 65 3.10 14.07 -4.62
N LEU A 66 3.17 13.15 -3.66
CA LEU A 66 2.01 12.76 -2.85
C LEU A 66 1.85 13.68 -1.64
N GLN A 67 0.60 13.96 -1.28
CA GLN A 67 0.30 14.58 0.00
C GLN A 67 0.69 13.64 1.16
N ARG A 68 1.08 14.21 2.31
CA ARG A 68 1.52 13.43 3.47
C ARG A 68 0.50 12.38 3.90
N LEU A 69 -0.78 12.74 3.97
CA LEU A 69 -1.84 11.82 4.37
C LEU A 69 -2.01 10.67 3.36
N THR A 70 -1.87 10.93 2.06
CA THR A 70 -1.91 9.88 1.03
C THR A 70 -0.73 8.91 1.16
N ARG A 71 0.47 9.42 1.47
CA ARG A 71 1.65 8.56 1.73
C ARG A 71 1.40 7.63 2.92
N GLU A 72 0.92 8.18 4.02
CA GLU A 72 0.63 7.41 5.24
C GLU A 72 -0.48 6.39 5.00
N PHE A 73 -1.52 6.77 4.27
CA PHE A 73 -2.61 5.88 3.87
C PHE A 73 -2.08 4.71 3.04
N LEU A 74 -1.39 4.97 1.93
CA LEU A 74 -0.84 3.91 1.07
C LEU A 74 0.15 3.01 1.80
N TRP A 75 1.01 3.57 2.66
CA TRP A 75 1.93 2.79 3.49
C TRP A 75 1.17 1.82 4.42
N LYS A 76 0.09 2.29 5.06
CA LYS A 76 -0.78 1.46 5.91
C LYS A 76 -1.53 0.40 5.09
N CYS A 77 -1.94 0.72 3.86
CA CYS A 77 -2.56 -0.23 2.94
C CYS A 77 -1.60 -1.36 2.55
N VAL A 78 -0.36 -1.04 2.14
CA VAL A 78 0.65 -2.07 1.82
C VAL A 78 0.91 -2.95 3.03
N HIS A 79 1.00 -2.38 4.24
CA HIS A 79 1.18 -3.16 5.46
C HIS A 79 -0.07 -3.89 5.97
N ASN A 80 -1.24 -3.65 5.38
CA ASN A 80 -2.53 -4.14 5.84
C ASN A 80 -2.79 -3.87 7.34
N THR A 81 -2.62 -2.62 7.78
CA THR A 81 -2.71 -2.26 9.22
C THR A 81 -4.07 -1.72 9.65
N PHE A 82 -5.02 -1.58 8.72
CA PHE A 82 -6.35 -1.11 9.04
C PHE A 82 -7.16 -2.21 9.73
N ARG A 83 -8.02 -1.80 10.66
CA ARG A 83 -8.90 -2.70 11.42
C ARG A 83 -10.20 -2.90 10.67
N VAL A 84 -10.17 -3.74 9.66
CA VAL A 84 -11.30 -4.10 8.79
C VAL A 84 -11.25 -5.59 8.50
N GLY A 85 -12.40 -6.19 8.16
CA GLY A 85 -12.45 -7.58 7.70
C GLY A 85 -11.98 -8.57 8.77
N ASP A 86 -11.05 -9.45 8.37
CA ASP A 86 -10.46 -10.51 9.20
C ASP A 86 -9.88 -10.03 10.53
N PHE A 87 -9.53 -8.75 10.63
CA PHE A 87 -9.10 -8.17 11.91
C PHE A 87 -10.15 -8.36 13.01
N TRP A 88 -11.44 -8.35 12.68
CA TRP A 88 -12.50 -8.50 13.67
C TRP A 88 -12.87 -9.96 13.96
N GLY A 89 -12.55 -10.89 13.05
CA GLY A 89 -12.97 -12.29 13.15
C GLY A 89 -12.36 -13.10 14.30
N HIS A 90 -11.33 -12.57 14.97
CA HIS A 90 -10.71 -13.21 16.13
C HIS A 90 -11.06 -12.53 17.46
N ILE A 91 -11.92 -11.52 17.44
CA ILE A 91 -12.32 -10.76 18.63
C ILE A 91 -13.76 -11.14 18.95
N ASP A 92 -13.93 -11.90 20.03
CA ASP A 92 -15.25 -12.28 20.55
C ASP A 92 -16.16 -11.05 20.65
N THR A 93 -17.42 -11.18 20.23
CA THR A 93 -18.49 -10.15 20.22
C THR A 93 -18.37 -9.08 19.12
N LYS A 94 -17.35 -9.14 18.27
CA LYS A 94 -17.06 -8.14 17.23
C LYS A 94 -17.02 -8.70 15.82
N GLU A 95 -17.40 -9.95 15.64
CA GLU A 95 -17.36 -10.68 14.37
C GLU A 95 -18.25 -10.02 13.31
N LEU A 96 -19.33 -9.36 13.74
CA LEU A 96 -20.24 -8.59 12.88
C LEU A 96 -19.59 -7.39 12.18
N TYR A 97 -18.41 -6.93 12.62
CA TYR A 97 -17.64 -5.88 11.95
C TYR A 97 -16.69 -6.42 10.86
N GLY A 98 -16.59 -7.74 10.70
CA GLY A 98 -15.80 -8.37 9.65
C GLY A 98 -16.43 -8.31 8.25
N PRO A 99 -17.71 -8.69 8.07
CA PRO A 99 -18.37 -8.61 6.78
C PRO A 99 -18.85 -7.20 6.45
N CYS A 100 -18.94 -6.88 5.17
CA CYS A 100 -19.51 -5.63 4.67
C CYS A 100 -21.03 -5.62 4.88
N HIS A 101 -21.57 -4.59 5.51
CA HIS A 101 -23.01 -4.47 5.78
C HIS A 101 -23.91 -4.36 4.53
N PHE A 102 -23.34 -4.13 3.34
CA PHE A 102 -24.11 -3.97 2.11
C PHE A 102 -24.23 -5.25 1.28
N CYS A 103 -23.22 -6.12 1.31
CA CYS A 103 -23.14 -7.27 0.41
C CYS A 103 -22.56 -8.54 1.08
N ASP A 104 -22.36 -8.51 2.39
CA ASP A 104 -21.87 -9.60 3.24
C ASP A 104 -20.49 -10.21 2.88
N ALA A 105 -19.81 -9.69 1.85
CA ALA A 105 -18.44 -10.05 1.54
C ALA A 105 -17.47 -9.59 2.65
N PRO A 106 -16.31 -10.25 2.83
CA PRO A 106 -15.30 -9.80 3.80
C PRO A 106 -14.88 -8.34 3.53
N GLU A 107 -15.03 -7.47 4.54
CA GLU A 107 -14.77 -6.04 4.40
C GLU A 107 -13.26 -5.74 4.43
N THR A 108 -12.59 -5.95 3.30
CA THR A 108 -11.19 -5.58 3.11
C THR A 108 -11.07 -4.20 2.47
N LEU A 109 -9.89 -3.55 2.56
CA LEU A 109 -9.65 -2.31 1.82
C LEU A 109 -9.76 -2.49 0.30
N GLU A 110 -9.37 -3.66 -0.20
CA GLU A 110 -9.55 -4.03 -1.60
C GLU A 110 -11.03 -4.13 -1.95
N HIS A 111 -11.85 -4.75 -1.10
CA HIS A 111 -13.30 -4.78 -1.27
C HIS A 111 -13.89 -3.37 -1.28
N ILE A 112 -13.59 -2.55 -0.27
CA ILE A 112 -14.06 -1.16 -0.17
C ILE A 112 -13.67 -0.36 -1.43
N ALA A 113 -12.46 -0.55 -1.95
CA ALA A 113 -11.96 0.20 -3.08
C ALA A 113 -12.45 -0.32 -4.43
N LEU A 114 -12.64 -1.64 -4.62
CA LEU A 114 -12.82 -2.25 -5.94
C LEU A 114 -14.07 -3.13 -6.06
N GLY A 115 -14.53 -3.74 -4.99
CA GLY A 115 -15.53 -4.81 -5.03
C GLY A 115 -16.86 -4.53 -4.34
N CYS A 116 -16.98 -3.44 -3.59
CA CYS A 116 -18.18 -3.15 -2.82
C CYS A 116 -19.35 -2.75 -3.73
N GLU A 117 -20.54 -3.29 -3.43
CA GLU A 117 -21.77 -2.96 -4.15
C GLU A 117 -22.36 -1.61 -3.75
N ALA A 118 -21.90 -1.05 -2.63
CA ALA A 118 -22.29 0.28 -2.17
C ALA A 118 -21.99 1.35 -3.25
N HIS A 119 -22.91 2.29 -3.43
CA HIS A 119 -22.87 3.23 -4.54
C HIS A 119 -21.61 4.13 -4.58
N GLY A 120 -21.04 4.45 -3.41
CA GLY A 120 -19.95 5.41 -3.28
C GLY A 120 -18.70 5.06 -4.11
N GLN A 121 -18.29 3.79 -4.10
CA GLN A 121 -17.09 3.36 -4.82
C GLN A 121 -17.23 3.56 -6.35
N LYS A 122 -18.39 3.20 -6.91
CA LYS A 122 -18.68 3.35 -8.35
C LYS A 122 -18.63 4.82 -8.78
N VAL A 123 -19.21 5.71 -7.98
CA VAL A 123 -19.21 7.16 -8.26
C VAL A 123 -17.78 7.71 -8.32
N ILE A 124 -16.95 7.38 -7.32
CA ILE A 124 -15.56 7.85 -7.28
C ILE A 124 -14.76 7.34 -8.48
N TRP A 125 -14.91 6.08 -8.87
CA TRP A 125 -14.20 5.55 -10.05
C TRP A 125 -14.69 6.12 -11.37
N ASN A 126 -15.99 6.41 -11.50
CA ASN A 126 -16.52 7.09 -12.68
C ASN A 126 -15.92 8.49 -12.82
N LEU A 127 -15.92 9.29 -11.75
CA LEU A 127 -15.30 10.62 -11.74
C LEU A 127 -13.79 10.56 -12.01
N THR A 128 -13.10 9.56 -11.44
CA THR A 128 -11.67 9.35 -11.67
C THR A 128 -11.40 8.99 -13.13
N ARG A 129 -12.23 8.14 -13.75
CA ARG A 129 -12.14 7.77 -15.16
C ARG A 129 -12.37 8.97 -16.07
N GLU A 130 -13.38 9.78 -15.79
CA GLU A 130 -13.65 11.01 -16.54
C GLU A 130 -12.45 11.98 -16.50
N LEU A 131 -11.85 12.16 -15.32
CA LEU A 131 -10.65 12.99 -15.18
C LEU A 131 -9.45 12.40 -15.94
N TRP A 132 -9.28 11.09 -15.86
CA TRP A 132 -8.18 10.36 -16.51
C TRP A 132 -8.21 10.48 -18.03
N LEU A 133 -9.40 10.31 -18.62
CA LEU A 133 -9.60 10.33 -20.05
C LEU A 133 -9.43 11.72 -20.68
N LYS A 134 -9.32 12.78 -19.86
CA LYS A 134 -8.91 14.11 -20.36
C LYS A 134 -7.43 14.17 -20.75
N LYS A 135 -6.59 13.24 -20.27
CA LYS A 135 -5.13 13.25 -20.49
C LYS A 135 -4.61 11.99 -21.17
N TYR A 136 -5.26 10.86 -20.96
CA TYR A 136 -4.84 9.55 -21.47
C TYR A 136 -5.98 8.89 -22.24
N ASN A 137 -5.67 8.11 -23.29
CA ASN A 137 -6.71 7.51 -24.14
C ASN A 137 -7.38 6.29 -23.51
N ASP A 138 -6.67 5.58 -22.62
CA ASP A 138 -7.12 4.31 -22.09
C ASP A 138 -7.31 4.35 -20.58
N TRP A 139 -8.35 3.69 -20.12
CA TRP A 139 -8.59 3.45 -18.70
C TRP A 139 -7.97 2.11 -18.30
N PRO A 140 -7.02 2.07 -17.34
CA PRO A 140 -6.38 0.82 -16.96
C PRO A 140 -7.38 -0.12 -16.27
N ASN A 141 -7.16 -1.43 -16.42
CA ASN A 141 -7.84 -2.41 -15.58
C ASN A 141 -7.35 -2.24 -14.13
N LEU A 142 -8.27 -1.94 -13.22
CA LEU A 142 -7.95 -1.67 -11.84
C LEU A 142 -7.67 -2.96 -11.08
N SER A 143 -6.63 -2.94 -10.27
CA SER A 143 -6.34 -4.00 -9.30
C SER A 143 -5.83 -3.38 -8.02
N TRP A 144 -5.90 -4.13 -6.92
CA TRP A 144 -5.38 -3.65 -5.64
C TRP A 144 -3.88 -3.33 -5.72
N GLY A 145 -3.11 -4.19 -6.41
CA GLY A 145 -1.70 -3.94 -6.68
C GLY A 145 -1.45 -2.64 -7.46
N LEU A 146 -2.30 -2.33 -8.44
CA LEU A 146 -2.21 -1.07 -9.19
C LEU A 146 -2.43 0.15 -8.29
N ILE A 147 -3.42 0.10 -7.39
CA ILE A 147 -3.70 1.21 -6.45
C ILE A 147 -2.51 1.41 -5.50
N LEU A 148 -1.97 0.33 -4.94
CA LEU A 148 -0.80 0.39 -4.05
C LEU A 148 0.46 0.91 -4.78
N GLY A 149 0.58 0.60 -6.07
CA GLY A 149 1.69 0.96 -6.94
C GLY A 149 1.50 2.20 -7.80
N CYS A 150 0.42 2.96 -7.65
CA CYS A 150 -0.01 3.95 -8.64
C CYS A 150 1.07 5.01 -8.97
N ASN A 151 1.95 5.31 -8.02
CA ASN A 151 3.05 6.27 -8.16
C ASN A 151 4.24 5.79 -8.99
N LEU A 152 4.24 4.51 -9.37
CA LEU A 152 5.29 3.88 -10.17
C LEU A 152 4.87 3.61 -11.61
N VAL A 153 3.58 3.78 -11.90
CA VAL A 153 3.02 3.46 -13.20
C VAL A 153 3.45 4.52 -14.21
N ARG A 154 3.90 4.05 -15.37
CA ARG A 154 4.28 4.90 -16.49
C ARG A 154 3.18 4.80 -17.53
N PHE A 155 2.51 5.91 -17.77
CA PHE A 155 1.51 6.03 -18.84
C PHE A 155 2.05 6.89 -19.96
N THR A 156 1.83 6.45 -21.20
CA THR A 156 2.07 7.26 -22.39
C THR A 156 0.93 8.28 -22.51
N ALA A 157 1.25 9.56 -22.36
CA ALA A 157 0.29 10.64 -22.61
C ALA A 157 -0.05 10.70 -24.11
N ILE A 158 -1.22 11.26 -24.42
CA ILE A 158 -1.55 11.63 -25.79
C ILE A 158 -0.48 12.63 -26.25
N CYS A 159 0.30 12.27 -27.26
CA CYS A 159 1.17 13.24 -27.93
C CYS A 159 0.22 14.20 -28.66
N GLY A 160 0.21 15.47 -28.25
CA GLY A 160 -0.66 16.47 -28.87
C GLY A 160 -0.39 16.53 -30.37
N THR A 161 -1.44 16.35 -31.17
CA THR A 161 -1.53 16.90 -32.53
C THR A 161 -1.70 18.40 -32.45
#